data_AF-A0A535P6X1-F1
#
_entry.id   AF-A0A535P6X1-F1
#
_cell.length_a   1.000
_cell.length_b   1.000
_cell.length_c   1.000
_cell.angle_alpha   90.00
_cell.angle_beta   90.00
_cell.angle_gamma   90.00
#
_symmetry.space_group_name_H-M   'P 1'
#
loop_
_entity.id
_entity.type
_entity.pdbx_description
1 polymer ?
#
loop_
_entity_poly.entity_id
_entity_poly.type
_entity_poly.pdbx_seq_one_letter_code
_entity_poly.pdbx_strand_id
1 'polypeptide(L)'
;MICLGHVVDPAGKKASKSRGNVLDPNYLFDTFGSDAVRWYFYTSTQVGENYRTGDAALRETVQQFFIPLWNCFSFFVTYARLDRFDPTREQVPLAQRHVLDRWLMSRLNNLVASVNTGLDSYDAVEPARRIQRFVDDLSNWYIRRSRRRFWKSQSDVDKLA
;
A
#
# COMPACT_ATOMS: atom_id res chain seq x y z
N MET A 1 -9.25 -6.07 -24.29
CA MET A 1 -10.58 -6.33 -23.70
C MET A 1 -10.35 -6.97 -22.34
N ILE A 2 -10.98 -6.46 -21.27
CA ILE A 2 -10.88 -7.04 -19.93
C ILE A 2 -12.25 -7.58 -19.55
N CYS A 3 -12.31 -8.85 -19.13
CA CYS A 3 -13.53 -9.49 -18.64
C CYS A 3 -13.39 -9.77 -17.15
N LEU A 4 -14.19 -9.09 -16.32
CA LEU A 4 -14.17 -9.27 -14.88
C LEU A 4 -15.10 -10.41 -14.45
N GLY A 5 -14.78 -11.05 -13.33
CA GLY A 5 -15.71 -11.99 -12.70
C GLY A 5 -16.83 -11.26 -11.94
N HIS A 6 -17.71 -12.03 -11.31
CA HIS A 6 -18.87 -11.50 -10.61
C HIS A 6 -18.55 -11.20 -9.15
N VAL A 7 -19.20 -10.17 -8.60
CA VAL A 7 -19.25 -9.94 -7.16
C VAL A 7 -20.25 -10.92 -6.54
N VAL A 8 -19.79 -11.70 -5.59
CA VAL A 8 -20.56 -12.73 -4.89
C VAL A 8 -20.43 -12.54 -3.38
N ASP A 9 -21.33 -13.16 -2.62
CA ASP A 9 -21.25 -13.14 -1.16
C ASP A 9 -20.00 -13.91 -0.65
N PRO A 10 -19.68 -13.82 0.66
CA PRO A 10 -18.52 -14.53 1.21
C PRO A 10 -18.55 -16.05 1.03
N ALA A 11 -19.73 -16.66 0.87
CA ALA A 11 -19.91 -18.07 0.60
C ALA A 11 -19.86 -18.42 -0.91
N GLY A 12 -19.63 -17.44 -1.78
CA GLY A 12 -19.56 -17.61 -3.23
C GLY A 12 -20.92 -17.67 -3.94
N LYS A 13 -22.02 -17.38 -3.25
CA LYS A 13 -23.36 -17.35 -3.86
C LYS A 13 -23.62 -16.00 -4.51
N LYS A 14 -24.35 -16.02 -5.63
CA LYS A 14 -24.81 -14.80 -6.31
C LYS A 14 -25.56 -13.90 -5.35
N ALA A 15 -25.18 -12.63 -5.30
CA ALA A 15 -25.87 -11.58 -4.55
C ALA A 15 -27.28 -11.37 -5.13
N SER A 16 -28.29 -11.39 -4.27
CA SER A 16 -29.70 -11.19 -4.67
C SER A 16 -30.54 -10.64 -3.54
N LYS A 17 -31.44 -9.71 -3.86
CA LYS A 17 -32.34 -9.08 -2.87
C LYS A 17 -33.18 -10.11 -2.13
N SER A 18 -33.68 -11.14 -2.83
CA SER A 18 -34.48 -12.21 -2.24
C SER A 18 -33.73 -13.08 -1.24
N ARG A 19 -32.40 -13.20 -1.34
CA ARG A 19 -31.57 -13.94 -0.38
C ARG A 19 -31.01 -13.07 0.75
N GLY A 20 -31.25 -11.77 0.71
CA GLY A 20 -30.74 -10.82 1.71
C GLY A 20 -29.21 -10.68 1.74
N ASN A 21 -28.49 -11.21 0.74
CA ASN A 21 -27.02 -11.21 0.67
C ASN A 21 -26.48 -10.15 -0.31
N VAL A 22 -27.23 -9.06 -0.50
CA VAL A 22 -26.80 -7.94 -1.34
C VAL A 22 -25.84 -7.07 -0.56
N LEU A 23 -24.68 -6.78 -1.16
CA LEU A 23 -23.76 -5.77 -0.68
C LEU A 23 -24.17 -4.42 -1.27
N ASP A 24 -24.56 -3.49 -0.41
CA ASP A 24 -24.83 -2.11 -0.81
C ASP A 24 -23.50 -1.36 -0.96
N PRO A 25 -23.14 -0.85 -2.16
CA PRO A 25 -21.92 -0.08 -2.36
C PRO A 25 -21.82 1.16 -1.46
N ASN A 26 -22.94 1.85 -1.18
CA ASN A 26 -22.90 3.06 -0.34
C ASN A 26 -22.50 2.71 1.09
N TYR A 27 -23.06 1.63 1.64
CA TYR A 27 -22.66 1.11 2.93
C TYR A 27 -21.16 0.78 2.99
N LEU A 28 -20.61 0.16 1.94
CA LEU A 28 -19.18 -0.16 1.89
C LEU A 28 -18.32 1.11 1.83
N PHE A 29 -18.72 2.12 1.07
CA PHE A 29 -17.98 3.38 0.98
C PHE A 29 -18.00 4.16 2.28
N ASP A 30 -19.15 4.21 2.95
CA ASP A 30 -19.31 4.91 4.22
C ASP A 30 -18.56 4.19 5.35
N THR A 31 -18.47 2.86 5.30
CA THR A 31 -17.84 2.04 6.36
C THR A 31 -16.33 1.90 6.19
N PHE A 32 -15.85 1.66 4.97
CA PHE A 32 -14.44 1.31 4.70
C PHE A 32 -13.69 2.38 3.89
N GLY A 33 -14.41 3.31 3.26
CA GLY A 33 -13.84 4.27 2.33
C GLY A 33 -13.76 3.72 0.90
N SER A 34 -13.98 4.61 -0.07
CA SER A 34 -13.99 4.20 -1.49
C SER A 34 -12.66 3.62 -1.98
N ASP A 35 -11.54 4.07 -1.43
CA ASP A 35 -10.22 3.56 -1.82
C ASP A 35 -9.94 2.17 -1.28
N ALA A 36 -10.41 1.83 -0.08
CA ALA A 36 -10.32 0.46 0.43
C ALA A 36 -11.09 -0.51 -0.44
N VAL A 37 -12.29 -0.11 -0.89
CA VAL A 37 -13.11 -0.91 -1.80
C VAL A 37 -12.41 -1.10 -3.15
N ARG A 38 -11.87 -0.03 -3.75
CA ARG A 38 -11.09 -0.14 -5.00
C ARG A 38 -9.86 -1.04 -4.84
N TRP A 39 -9.11 -0.85 -3.76
CA TRP A 39 -7.90 -1.62 -3.49
C TRP A 39 -8.20 -3.11 -3.30
N TYR A 40 -9.32 -3.44 -2.64
CA TYR A 40 -9.80 -4.81 -2.53
C TYR A 40 -10.02 -5.43 -3.91
N PHE A 41 -10.68 -4.72 -4.84
CA PHE A 41 -10.90 -5.24 -6.19
C PHE A 41 -9.61 -5.40 -7.01
N TYR A 42 -8.58 -4.60 -6.75
CA TYR A 42 -7.29 -4.76 -7.41
C TYR A 42 -6.44 -5.90 -6.83
N THR A 43 -6.62 -6.28 -5.57
CA THR A 43 -5.68 -7.20 -4.90
C THR A 43 -6.26 -8.58 -4.60
N SER A 44 -7.58 -8.69 -4.44
CA SER A 44 -8.23 -9.89 -3.87
C SER A 44 -8.20 -11.13 -4.75
N THR A 45 -8.29 -11.01 -6.07
CA THR A 45 -8.44 -12.15 -7.00
C THR A 45 -7.94 -11.79 -8.38
N GLN A 46 -7.68 -12.79 -9.24
CA GLN A 46 -7.20 -12.54 -10.60
C GLN A 46 -8.36 -12.09 -11.51
N VAL A 47 -8.03 -11.41 -12.61
CA VAL A 47 -9.01 -11.06 -13.65
C VAL A 47 -9.76 -12.30 -14.12
N GLY A 48 -11.09 -12.24 -14.10
CA GLY A 48 -11.99 -13.34 -14.51
C GLY A 48 -12.51 -14.21 -13.36
N GLU A 49 -11.92 -14.10 -12.16
CA GLU A 49 -12.41 -14.80 -10.97
C GLU A 49 -13.49 -13.99 -10.23
N ASN A 50 -14.36 -14.70 -9.49
CA ASN A 50 -15.41 -14.05 -8.71
C ASN A 50 -14.85 -13.41 -7.43
N TYR A 51 -15.30 -12.19 -7.14
CA TYR A 51 -14.95 -11.45 -5.94
C TYR A 51 -15.86 -11.87 -4.78
N ARG A 52 -15.32 -12.63 -3.82
CA ARG A 52 -16.02 -12.98 -2.57
C ARG A 52 -15.96 -11.82 -1.60
N THR A 53 -16.93 -10.94 -1.70
CA THR A 53 -16.92 -9.65 -1.02
C THR A 53 -17.69 -9.72 0.29
N GLY A 54 -17.17 -9.08 1.32
CA GLY A 54 -17.83 -8.91 2.61
C GLY A 54 -16.99 -8.07 3.56
N ASP A 55 -17.60 -7.65 4.66
CA ASP A 55 -16.98 -6.78 5.66
C ASP A 55 -15.63 -7.28 6.16
N ALA A 56 -15.50 -8.59 6.37
CA ALA A 56 -14.25 -9.20 6.83
C ALA A 56 -13.11 -8.98 5.84
N ALA A 57 -13.35 -9.19 4.54
CA ALA A 57 -12.34 -9.05 3.51
C ALA A 57 -11.93 -7.58 3.28
N LEU A 58 -12.89 -6.66 3.35
CA LEU A 58 -12.61 -5.22 3.26
C LEU A 58 -11.87 -4.73 4.51
N ARG A 59 -12.26 -5.19 5.70
CA ARG A 59 -11.56 -4.87 6.95
C ARG A 59 -10.12 -5.37 6.91
N GLU A 60 -9.89 -6.59 6.42
CA GLU A 60 -8.54 -7.13 6.22
C GLU A 60 -7.73 -6.26 5.26
N THR A 61 -8.34 -5.83 4.14
CA THR A 61 -7.69 -4.93 3.17
C THR A 61 -7.22 -3.62 3.82
N VAL A 62 -8.08 -3.00 4.64
CA VAL A 62 -7.73 -1.78 5.40
C VAL A 62 -6.59 -2.05 6.38
N GLN A 63 -6.65 -3.17 7.12
CA GLN A 63 -5.67 -3.53 8.14
C GLN A 63 -4.30 -3.88 7.56
N GLN A 64 -4.26 -4.55 6.42
CA GLN A 64 -3.01 -5.03 5.82
C GLN A 64 -2.29 -3.96 4.99
N PHE A 65 -3.01 -2.98 4.45
CA PHE A 65 -2.42 -1.98 3.56
C PHE A 65 -2.56 -0.55 4.06
N PHE A 66 -3.78 -0.06 4.24
CA PHE A 66 -4.03 1.36 4.55
C PHE A 66 -3.51 1.76 5.93
N ILE A 67 -3.73 0.93 6.96
CA ILE A 67 -3.21 1.20 8.30
C ILE A 67 -1.66 1.26 8.31
N PRO A 68 -0.93 0.26 7.78
CA PRO A 68 0.53 0.34 7.66
C PRO A 68 1.02 1.54 6.86
N LEU A 69 0.39 1.85 5.73
CA LEU A 69 0.74 3.00 4.91
C LEU A 69 0.58 4.31 5.68
N TRP A 70 -0.56 4.48 6.37
CA TRP A 70 -0.84 5.65 7.18
C TRP A 70 0.15 5.79 8.34
N ASN A 71 0.52 4.68 8.96
CA ASN A 71 1.53 4.66 10.03
C ASN A 71 2.91 5.07 9.51
N CYS A 72 3.32 4.62 8.32
CA CYS A 72 4.57 5.04 7.69
C CYS A 72 4.57 6.56 7.41
N PHE A 73 3.48 7.08 6.85
CA PHE A 73 3.32 8.51 6.58
C PHE A 73 3.34 9.34 7.87
N SER A 74 2.57 8.92 8.89
CA SER A 74 2.49 9.60 10.18
C SER A 74 3.86 9.62 10.89
N PHE A 75 4.60 8.51 10.81
CA PHE A 75 5.98 8.43 11.28
C PHE A 75 6.84 9.47 10.57
N PHE A 76 6.87 9.46 9.23
CA PHE A 76 7.65 10.42 8.44
C PHE A 76 7.33 11.87 8.81
N VAL A 77 6.05 12.27 8.81
CA VAL A 77 5.63 13.64 9.11
C VAL A 77 6.06 14.07 10.50
N THR A 78 5.98 13.18 11.49
CA THR A 78 6.37 13.48 12.88
C THR A 78 7.84 13.84 12.97
N TYR A 79 8.73 13.01 12.43
CA TYR A 79 10.18 13.26 12.52
C TYR A 79 10.64 14.36 11.56
N ALA A 80 10.08 14.44 10.36
CA ALA A 80 10.38 15.52 9.41
C ALA A 80 10.06 16.90 10.02
N ARG A 81 8.96 17.03 10.76
CA ARG A 81 8.62 18.28 11.48
C ARG A 81 9.58 18.55 12.64
N LEU A 82 9.94 17.54 13.43
CA LEU A 82 10.87 17.68 14.54
C LEU A 82 12.26 18.13 14.07
N ASP A 83 12.76 17.53 12.98
CA ASP A 83 14.07 17.83 12.42
C ASP A 83 14.07 19.00 11.43
N ARG A 84 12.91 19.63 11.19
CA ARG A 84 12.71 20.70 10.18
C ARG A 84 13.28 20.30 8.81
N PHE A 85 12.99 19.06 8.41
CA PHE A 85 13.43 18.51 7.14
C PHE A 85 13.02 19.41 5.99
N ASP A 86 13.99 19.74 5.14
CA ASP A 86 13.81 20.60 3.98
C ASP A 86 14.20 19.81 2.72
N PRO A 87 13.22 19.38 1.91
CA PRO A 87 13.48 18.59 0.72
C PRO A 87 14.19 19.37 -0.39
N THR A 88 14.30 20.71 -0.27
CA THR A 88 14.97 21.56 -1.25
C THR A 88 16.48 21.67 -1.03
N ARG A 89 16.97 21.29 0.14
CA ARG A 89 18.41 21.27 0.44
C ARG A 89 19.11 20.16 -0.32
N GLU A 90 20.42 20.35 -0.48
CA GLU A 90 21.29 19.33 -1.04
C GLU A 90 21.13 18.02 -0.26
N GLN A 91 20.66 17.00 -0.97
CA GLN A 91 20.43 15.67 -0.43
C GLN A 91 21.72 14.86 -0.48
N VAL A 92 21.93 13.98 0.50
CA VAL A 92 23.10 13.09 0.50
C VAL A 92 23.08 12.22 -0.76
N PRO A 93 24.19 12.17 -1.54
CA PRO A 93 24.27 11.32 -2.73
C PRO A 93 23.96 9.87 -2.40
N LEU A 94 23.20 9.18 -3.27
CA LEU A 94 22.73 7.82 -3.01
C LEU A 94 23.86 6.86 -2.61
N ALA A 95 25.03 6.97 -3.24
CA ALA A 95 26.20 6.14 -2.96
C ALA A 95 26.73 6.28 -1.52
N GLN A 96 26.52 7.44 -0.90
CA GLN A 96 26.96 7.78 0.46
C GLN A 96 25.88 7.52 1.52
N ARG A 97 24.64 7.21 1.11
CA ARG A 97 23.55 6.88 2.04
C ARG A 97 23.75 5.52 2.70
N HIS A 98 23.07 5.33 3.84
CA HIS A 98 23.10 4.08 4.57
C HIS A 98 22.63 2.91 3.68
N VAL A 99 23.16 1.70 3.94
CA VAL A 99 22.85 0.50 3.14
C VAL A 99 21.35 0.22 3.02
N LEU A 100 20.58 0.55 4.06
CA LEU A 100 19.12 0.37 4.06
C LEU A 100 18.39 1.36 3.16
N ASP A 101 18.90 2.57 3.02
CA ASP A 101 18.29 3.60 2.17
C ASP A 101 18.53 3.24 0.70
N ARG A 102 19.76 2.80 0.39
CA ARG A 102 20.11 2.27 -0.94
C ARG A 102 19.28 1.03 -1.29
N TRP A 103 19.08 0.13 -0.32
CA TRP A 103 18.21 -1.03 -0.49
C TRP A 103 16.76 -0.62 -0.78
N LEU A 104 16.19 0.30 0.02
CA LEU A 104 14.82 0.77 -0.18
C LEU A 104 14.64 1.45 -1.54
N MET A 105 15.60 2.28 -1.95
CA MET A 105 15.61 2.91 -3.28
C MET A 105 15.69 1.87 -4.41
N SER A 106 16.49 0.82 -4.25
CA SER A 106 16.52 -0.30 -5.21
C SER A 106 15.16 -1.02 -5.29
N ARG A 107 14.52 -1.28 -4.14
CA ARG A 107 13.17 -1.86 -4.10
C ARG A 107 12.13 -0.96 -4.76
N LEU A 108 12.21 0.36 -4.56
CA LEU A 108 11.32 1.34 -5.19
C LEU A 108 11.49 1.36 -6.71
N ASN A 109 12.71 1.40 -7.22
CA ASN A 109 12.96 1.37 -8.67
C ASN A 109 12.40 0.10 -9.32
N ASN A 110 12.58 -1.06 -8.69
CA ASN A 110 12.00 -2.32 -9.16
C ASN A 110 10.46 -2.29 -9.11
N LEU A 111 9.88 -1.67 -8.08
CA LEU A 111 8.43 -1.48 -7.99
C LEU A 111 7.92 -0.62 -9.15
N VAL A 112 8.53 0.54 -9.39
CA VAL A 112 8.15 1.45 -10.48
C VAL A 112 8.19 0.74 -11.83
N ALA A 113 9.27 0.02 -12.12
CA ALA A 113 9.39 -0.75 -13.36
C ALA A 113 8.30 -1.84 -13.49
N SER A 114 8.02 -2.55 -12.39
CA SER A 114 6.98 -3.59 -12.37
C SER A 114 5.58 -3.00 -12.58
N VAL A 115 5.30 -1.86 -11.95
CA VAL A 115 4.00 -1.17 -12.07
C VAL A 115 3.79 -0.65 -13.48
N ASN A 116 4.78 0.02 -14.08
CA ASN A 116 4.69 0.49 -15.46
C ASN A 116 4.40 -0.67 -16.42
N THR A 117 5.17 -1.74 -16.33
CA THR A 117 5.00 -2.93 -17.19
C THR A 117 3.61 -3.56 -17.05
N GLY A 118 3.10 -3.67 -15.81
CA GLY A 118 1.77 -4.23 -15.57
C GLY A 118 0.67 -3.34 -16.12
N LEU A 119 0.74 -2.03 -15.87
CA LEU A 119 -0.28 -1.10 -16.36
C LEU A 119 -0.28 -0.97 -17.89
N ASP A 120 0.89 -1.00 -18.54
CA ASP A 120 1.01 -1.01 -20.01
C ASP A 120 0.38 -2.26 -20.64
N SER A 121 0.33 -3.37 -19.89
CA SER A 121 -0.31 -4.63 -20.30
C SER A 121 -1.74 -4.80 -19.77
N TYR A 122 -2.32 -3.76 -19.18
CA TYR A 122 -3.66 -3.77 -18.55
C TYR A 122 -3.81 -4.78 -17.39
N ASP A 123 -2.70 -5.15 -16.74
CA ASP A 123 -2.70 -5.91 -15.49
C ASP A 123 -2.60 -4.95 -14.29
N ALA A 124 -3.67 -4.83 -13.53
CA ALA A 124 -3.69 -4.05 -12.29
C ALA A 124 -3.41 -4.89 -11.04
N VAL A 125 -3.48 -6.23 -11.12
CA VAL A 125 -3.48 -7.11 -9.95
C VAL A 125 -2.09 -7.29 -9.39
N GLU A 126 -1.16 -7.72 -10.24
CA GLU A 126 0.22 -7.95 -9.81
C GLU A 126 0.91 -6.65 -9.37
N PRO A 127 0.78 -5.51 -10.08
CA PRO A 127 1.25 -4.22 -9.60
C PRO A 127 0.70 -3.82 -8.23
N ALA A 128 -0.62 -3.94 -8.00
CA ALA A 128 -1.23 -3.59 -6.72
C ALA A 128 -0.68 -4.45 -5.57
N ARG A 129 -0.55 -5.76 -5.79
CA ARG A 129 0.07 -6.67 -4.80
C ARG A 129 1.53 -6.33 -4.51
N ARG A 130 2.30 -5.90 -5.52
CA ARG A 130 3.69 -5.45 -5.33
C ARG A 130 3.78 -4.16 -4.52
N ILE A 131 2.86 -3.22 -4.73
CA ILE A 131 2.76 -2.01 -3.91
C ILE A 131 2.48 -2.39 -2.45
N GLN A 132 1.56 -3.31 -2.19
CA GLN A 132 1.27 -3.78 -0.83
C GLN A 132 2.49 -4.41 -0.15
N ARG A 133 3.26 -5.25 -0.87
CA ARG A 133 4.52 -5.81 -0.35
C ARG A 133 5.58 -4.74 -0.08
N PHE A 134 5.68 -3.72 -0.93
CA PHE A 134 6.62 -2.62 -0.70
C PHE A 134 6.26 -1.81 0.55
N VAL A 135 4.98 -1.55 0.80
CA VAL A 135 4.53 -0.89 2.04
C VAL A 135 4.85 -1.73 3.27
N ASP A 136 4.71 -3.06 3.18
CA ASP A 136 5.14 -3.97 4.25
C ASP A 136 6.65 -3.87 4.49
N ASP A 137 7.47 -3.94 3.44
CA ASP A 137 8.92 -3.75 3.52
C ASP A 137 9.30 -2.39 4.13
N LEU A 138 8.60 -1.32 3.77
CA LEU A 138 8.80 0.02 4.31
C LEU A 138 8.50 0.06 5.82
N SER A 139 7.35 -0.48 6.23
CA SER A 139 6.90 -0.47 7.62
C SER A 139 7.75 -1.39 8.51
N ASN A 140 7.78 -2.68 8.16
CA ASN A 140 8.28 -3.74 9.02
C ASN A 140 9.78 -3.95 8.91
N TRP A 141 10.39 -3.61 7.77
CA TRP A 141 11.81 -3.79 7.55
C TRP A 141 12.55 -2.45 7.69
N TYR A 142 12.26 -1.47 6.83
CA TYR A 142 13.00 -0.21 6.77
C TYR A 142 12.81 0.64 8.03
N ILE A 143 11.58 1.06 8.32
CA ILE A 143 11.30 1.95 9.47
C ILE A 143 11.73 1.25 10.75
N ARG A 144 11.33 -0.01 10.97
CA ARG A 144 11.66 -0.75 12.19
C ARG A 144 13.16 -0.80 12.47
N ARG A 145 14.01 -1.03 11.46
CA ARG A 145 15.47 -1.11 11.63
C ARG A 145 16.15 0.27 11.63
N SER A 146 15.54 1.27 10.99
CA SER A 146 16.06 2.63 10.93
C SER A 146 15.57 3.54 12.07
N ARG A 147 14.61 3.12 12.92
CA ARG A 147 14.04 3.95 14.03
C ARG A 147 15.08 4.68 14.88
N ARG A 148 16.20 4.03 15.21
CA ARG A 148 17.27 4.64 16.03
C ARG A 148 17.95 5.83 15.32
N ARG A 149 18.00 5.83 13.99
CA ARG A 149 18.59 6.92 13.18
C ARG A 149 17.73 8.17 13.20
N PHE A 150 16.40 8.02 13.25
CA PHE A 150 15.46 9.14 13.36
C PHE A 150 15.38 9.72 14.78
N TRP A 151 15.69 8.94 15.82
CA TRP A 151 15.63 9.41 17.22
C TRP A 151 16.94 10.02 17.74
N LYS A 152 18.09 9.53 17.27
CA LYS A 152 19.39 10.03 17.73
C LYS A 152 19.76 11.34 17.05
N SER A 153 19.86 12.40 17.86
CA SER A 153 20.35 13.74 17.49
C SER A 153 21.80 13.83 16.97
N GLN A 154 22.50 12.72 16.72
CA GLN A 154 23.97 12.70 16.59
C GLN A 154 24.51 12.48 15.16
N SER A 155 23.67 12.40 14.13
CA SER A 155 24.13 12.25 12.74
C SER A 155 23.46 13.31 11.86
N ASP A 156 24.13 14.43 11.66
CA ASP A 156 23.63 15.53 10.80
C ASP A 156 23.43 15.07 9.35
N VAL A 157 24.20 14.07 8.91
CA VAL A 157 24.14 13.56 7.53
C VAL A 157 22.91 12.68 7.29
N ASP A 158 22.50 11.86 8.27
CA ASP A 158 21.29 11.03 8.14
C ASP A 158 20.00 11.86 8.08
N LYS A 159 19.99 13.07 8.63
CA LYS A 159 18.83 13.98 8.60
C LYS A 159 18.61 14.66 7.24
N LEU A 160 19.60 14.56 6.35
CA LEU A 160 19.59 15.13 5.00
C LEU A 160 19.28 14.07 3.93
N ALA A 161 18.89 12.85 4.32
CA ALA A 161 18.72 11.69 3.43
C ALA A 161 17.27 11.16 3.40
#